data_AF-A0A8H7RPZ3-F1
#
_entry.id   AF-A0A8H7RPZ3-F1
#
_cell.length_a   1.000
_cell.length_b   1.000
_cell.length_c   1.000
_cell.angle_alpha   90.00
_cell.angle_beta   90.00
_cell.angle_gamma   90.00
#
_symmetry.space_group_name_H-M   'P 1'
#
loop_
_entity.id
_entity.type
_entity.pdbx_description
1 polymer ?
#
loop_
_entity_poly.entity_id
_entity_poly.type
_entity_poly.pdbx_seq_one_letter_code
_entity_poly.pdbx_strand_id
1 'polypeptide(L)'
;VSPLKNSPSYSCGALYLSILNLPRSQRNLPSNILLIGTLPGPKEPSNHQMNYYMEPLVKELEKLYKGVPVSNDPNSPNMRVVLLSIPGSTLCNWGGFDFPWQDRDEAKNSEGAEKWKAARTL
;
A
#
# COMPACT_ATOMS: atom_id res chain seq x y z
N VAL A 1 -29.51 16.11 22.15
CA VAL A 1 -29.42 16.30 20.68
C VAL A 1 -27.97 16.10 20.26
N SER A 2 -27.67 15.05 19.48
CA SER A 2 -26.29 14.77 19.08
C SER A 2 -25.77 15.88 18.14
N PRO A 3 -24.54 16.40 18.30
CA PRO A 3 -24.11 17.66 17.69
C PRO A 3 -23.85 17.62 16.17
N LEU A 4 -24.07 16.48 15.51
CA LEU A 4 -23.58 16.21 14.15
C LEU A 4 -24.68 16.20 13.08
N LYS A 5 -25.86 16.72 13.39
CA LYS A 5 -27.04 16.54 12.52
C LYS A 5 -27.01 17.36 11.22
N ASN A 6 -26.12 18.37 11.10
CA ASN A 6 -26.04 19.29 9.95
C ASN A 6 -24.61 19.53 9.40
N SER A 7 -23.64 18.68 9.71
CA SER A 7 -22.26 18.85 9.18
C SER A 7 -22.16 18.26 7.76
N PRO A 8 -21.53 18.93 6.78
CA PRO A 8 -21.28 18.32 5.47
C PRO A 8 -20.48 17.03 5.66
N SER A 9 -20.95 15.93 5.08
CA SER A 9 -20.27 14.63 5.13
C SER A 9 -18.91 14.74 4.44
N TYR A 10 -17.84 14.76 5.23
CA TYR A 10 -16.47 14.80 4.74
C TYR A 10 -15.99 13.37 4.50
N SER A 11 -15.85 13.00 3.23
CA SER A 11 -15.22 11.73 2.84
C SER A 11 -13.71 11.85 3.01
N CYS A 12 -13.05 10.86 3.61
CA CYS A 12 -11.59 10.77 3.64
C CYS A 12 -11.16 9.36 3.22
N GLY A 13 -10.07 9.28 2.46
CA GLY A 13 -9.44 7.99 2.16
C GLY A 13 -8.49 7.58 3.28
N ALA A 14 -8.17 6.30 3.39
CA ALA A 14 -7.16 5.81 4.32
C ALA A 14 -6.23 4.81 3.62
N LEU A 15 -4.95 4.87 3.97
CA LEU A 15 -3.90 4.02 3.45
C LEU A 15 -3.50 2.99 4.50
N TYR A 16 -3.68 1.72 4.14
CA TYR A 16 -3.43 0.58 5.01
C TYR A 16 -2.37 -0.33 4.40
N LEU A 17 -1.47 -0.88 5.23
CA LEU A 17 -0.59 -1.99 4.86
C LEU A 17 -0.97 -3.24 5.62
N SER A 18 -0.96 -4.38 4.92
CA SER A 18 -1.10 -5.70 5.53
C SER A 18 0.26 -6.39 5.58
N ILE A 19 0.57 -7.02 6.72
CA ILE A 19 1.78 -7.80 6.89
C ILE A 19 1.59 -9.17 6.23
N LEU A 20 2.30 -9.42 5.14
CA LEU A 20 2.15 -10.66 4.35
C LEU A 20 2.80 -11.89 4.99
N ASN A 21 3.64 -11.70 6.00
CA ASN A 21 4.24 -12.80 6.77
C ASN A 21 3.23 -13.49 7.71
N LEU A 22 2.08 -12.87 7.96
CA LEU A 22 1.01 -13.45 8.76
C LEU A 22 0.13 -14.39 7.93
N PRO A 23 -0.48 -15.43 8.54
CA PRO A 23 -1.40 -16.31 7.84
C PRO A 23 -2.58 -15.52 7.26
N ARG A 24 -3.14 -16.04 6.16
CA ARG A 24 -4.19 -15.35 5.38
C ARG A 24 -5.41 -14.95 6.23
N SER A 25 -5.72 -15.73 7.27
CA SER A 25 -6.81 -15.52 8.22
C SER A 25 -6.56 -14.37 9.21
N GLN A 26 -5.31 -13.98 9.46
CA GLN A 26 -4.95 -12.99 10.49
C GLN A 26 -4.45 -11.67 9.94
N ARG A 27 -3.85 -11.65 8.74
CA ARG A 27 -3.22 -10.45 8.16
C ARG A 27 -4.14 -9.24 7.93
N ASN A 28 -5.45 -9.45 7.82
CA ASN A 28 -6.45 -8.40 7.58
C ASN A 28 -7.30 -8.11 8.82
N LEU A 29 -6.89 -8.60 10.00
CA LEU A 29 -7.51 -8.21 11.24
C LEU A 29 -7.13 -6.76 11.56
N PRO A 30 -8.03 -5.95 12.14
CA PRO A 30 -7.73 -4.58 12.54
C PRO A 30 -6.51 -4.45 13.45
N SER A 31 -6.17 -5.49 14.21
CA SER A 31 -4.98 -5.54 15.07
C SER A 31 -3.65 -5.67 14.31
N ASN A 32 -3.69 -6.17 13.07
CA ASN A 32 -2.52 -6.55 12.28
C ASN A 32 -2.34 -5.71 11.01
N ILE A 33 -3.28 -4.81 10.75
CA ILE A 33 -3.20 -3.82 9.67
C ILE A 33 -2.51 -2.57 10.20
N LEU A 34 -1.57 -2.03 9.43
CA LEU A 34 -0.90 -0.78 9.73
C LEU A 34 -1.59 0.37 9.00
N LEU A 35 -2.12 1.34 9.74
CA LEU A 35 -2.63 2.59 9.18
C LEU A 35 -1.44 3.54 8.95
N ILE A 36 -1.14 3.85 7.70
CA ILE A 36 -0.03 4.75 7.32
C ILE A 36 -0.49 6.21 7.38
N GLY A 37 -1.71 6.48 6.92
CA GLY A 37 -2.20 7.84 6.79
C GLY A 37 -3.61 7.94 6.24
N THR A 38 -4.17 9.13 6.40
CA THR A 38 -5.48 9.52 5.88
C THR A 38 -5.32 10.48 4.69
N LEU A 39 -5.92 10.12 3.54
CA LEU A 39 -6.00 10.98 2.37
C LEU A 39 -7.09 12.04 2.59
N PRO A 40 -6.75 13.34 2.50
CA PRO A 40 -7.74 14.41 2.65
C PRO A 40 -8.74 14.35 1.49
N GLY A 41 -10.04 14.33 1.80
CA GLY A 41 -11.08 14.55 0.79
C GLY A 41 -11.55 16.01 0.74
N PRO A 42 -12.64 16.35 0.03
CA PRO A 42 -13.71 15.46 -0.45
C PRO A 42 -13.53 14.93 -1.88
N LYS A 43 -12.58 15.46 -2.66
CA LYS A 43 -12.28 14.99 -4.03
C LYS A 43 -11.10 14.02 -4.01
N GLU A 44 -11.08 13.11 -4.98
CA GLU A 44 -9.94 12.22 -5.19
C GLU A 44 -8.70 13.08 -5.51
N PRO A 45 -7.57 12.87 -4.81
CA PRO A 45 -6.36 13.65 -5.04
C PRO A 45 -5.84 13.40 -6.46
N SER A 46 -5.31 14.43 -7.11
CA SER A 46 -4.68 14.26 -8.41
C SER A 46 -3.43 13.37 -8.31
N ASN A 47 -2.98 12.79 -9.43
CA ASN A 47 -1.77 11.96 -9.46
C ASN A 47 -0.55 12.67 -8.85
N HIS A 48 -0.40 13.98 -9.10
CA HIS A 48 0.68 14.78 -8.51
C HIS A 48 0.56 14.90 -6.98
N GLN A 49 -0.66 15.11 -6.48
CA GLN A 49 -0.92 15.19 -5.03
C GLN A 49 -0.74 13.84 -4.36
N MET A 50 -1.13 12.75 -5.03
CA MET A 50 -0.92 11.39 -4.54
C MET A 50 0.57 11.07 -4.43
N ASN A 51 1.38 11.41 -5.44
CA ASN A 51 2.82 11.20 -5.42
C ASN A 51 3.48 11.94 -4.24
N TYR A 52 3.06 13.19 -3.99
CA TYR A 52 3.56 13.95 -2.83
C TYR A 52 3.16 13.29 -1.50
N TYR A 53 1.93 12.79 -1.42
CA TYR A 53 1.43 12.08 -0.24
C TYR A 53 2.19 10.77 0.03
N MET A 54 2.56 10.05 -1.03
CA MET A 54 3.27 8.78 -0.96
C MET A 54 4.78 8.93 -0.76
N GLU A 55 5.36 10.09 -1.10
CA GLU A 55 6.79 10.36 -0.97
C GLU A 55 7.38 10.00 0.41
N PRO A 56 6.80 10.43 1.56
CA PRO A 56 7.31 10.04 2.87
C PRO A 56 7.25 8.53 3.11
N LEU A 57 6.18 7.86 2.65
CA LEU A 57 6.05 6.41 2.77
C LEU A 57 7.13 5.69 1.97
N VAL A 58 7.40 6.13 0.73
CA VAL A 58 8.44 5.56 -0.13
C VAL A 58 9.82 5.72 0.51
N LYS A 59 10.12 6.90 1.08
CA LYS A 59 11.40 7.14 1.77
C LYS A 59 11.62 6.21 2.96
N GLU A 60 10.58 5.96 3.77
CA GLU A 60 10.69 5.03 4.90
C GLU A 60 10.81 3.57 4.43
N LEU A 61 10.07 3.18 3.39
CA LEU A 61 10.21 1.86 2.79
C LEU A 61 11.61 1.63 2.19
N GLU A 62 12.23 2.64 1.60
CA GLU A 62 13.60 2.55 1.07
C GLU A 62 14.63 2.30 2.19
N LYS A 63 14.48 2.97 3.34
CA LYS A 63 15.32 2.71 4.53
C LYS A 63 15.11 1.29 5.05
N LEU A 64 13.86 0.85 5.17
CA LEU A 64 13.54 -0.51 5.61
C LEU A 64 14.02 -1.57 4.62
N TYR A 65 14.11 -1.25 3.32
CA TYR A 65 14.66 -2.16 2.32
C TYR A 65 16.17 -2.36 2.46
N LYS A 66 16.92 -1.28 2.76
CA LYS A 66 18.37 -1.33 3.06
C LYS A 66 18.64 -2.17 4.33
N GLY A 67 17.67 -2.19 5.24
CA GLY A 67 17.68 -2.99 6.45
C GLY A 67 17.94 -2.13 7.68
N VAL A 68 17.18 -2.38 8.73
CA VAL A 68 17.25 -1.66 10.00
C VAL A 68 17.50 -2.68 11.12
N PRO A 69 18.42 -2.40 12.07
CA PRO A 69 18.65 -3.29 13.20
C PRO A 69 17.38 -3.39 14.06
N VAL A 70 17.02 -4.61 14.44
CA VAL A 70 15.80 -4.87 15.24
C VAL A 70 15.95 -4.35 16.67
N SER A 71 17.19 -4.28 17.17
CA SER A 71 17.50 -3.82 18.51
C SER A 71 18.80 -3.03 18.51
N ASN A 72 19.09 -2.35 19.61
CA ASN A 72 20.36 -1.62 19.78
C ASN A 72 21.57 -2.56 19.96
N ASP A 73 21.37 -3.88 19.94
CA ASP A 73 22.48 -4.83 20.00
C ASP A 73 23.23 -4.88 18.66
N PRO A 74 24.57 -4.75 18.67
CA PRO A 74 25.39 -4.76 17.45
C PRO A 74 25.37 -6.11 16.71
N ASN A 75 24.95 -7.18 17.39
CA ASN A 75 24.78 -8.51 16.80
C ASN A 75 23.34 -8.79 16.35
N SER A 76 22.43 -7.83 16.49
CA SER A 76 21.04 -8.06 16.12
C SER A 76 20.87 -8.16 14.60
N PRO A 77 19.99 -9.07 14.12
CA PRO A 77 19.77 -9.21 12.70
C PRO A 77 19.11 -7.95 12.14
N ASN A 78 19.48 -7.60 10.91
CA ASN A 78 18.83 -6.52 10.18
C ASN A 78 17.48 -7.00 9.65
N MET A 79 16.41 -6.33 10.04
CA MET A 79 15.09 -6.54 9.47
C MET A 79 14.97 -5.77 8.16
N ARG A 80 14.47 -6.45 7.12
CA ARG A 80 14.18 -5.86 5.82
C ARG A 80 12.70 -5.95 5.51
N VAL A 81 12.14 -4.89 4.96
CA VAL A 81 10.76 -4.86 4.48
C VAL A 81 10.75 -4.73 2.97
N VAL A 82 9.89 -5.51 2.31
CA VAL A 82 9.66 -5.43 0.87
C VAL A 82 8.19 -5.18 0.65
N LEU A 83 7.87 -4.13 -0.09
CA LEU A 83 6.50 -3.87 -0.53
C LEU A 83 6.18 -4.78 -1.71
N LEU A 84 5.20 -5.67 -1.52
CA LEU A 84 4.64 -6.45 -2.62
C LEU A 84 3.39 -5.74 -3.13
N SER A 85 3.45 -5.23 -4.36
CA SER A 85 2.25 -4.83 -5.08
C SER A 85 1.44 -6.08 -5.39
N ILE A 86 0.26 -6.21 -4.80
CA ILE A 86 -0.71 -7.23 -5.19
C ILE A 86 -1.60 -6.55 -6.23
N PRO A 87 -1.39 -6.78 -7.54
CA PRO A 87 -2.36 -6.32 -8.52
C PRO A 87 -3.70 -6.99 -8.17
N GLY A 88 -4.79 -6.26 -7.93
CA GLY A 88 -6.10 -6.88 -7.75
C GLY A 88 -7.08 -6.17 -6.82
N SER A 89 -8.16 -5.70 -7.46
CA SER A 89 -9.56 -5.59 -7.00
C SER A 89 -10.16 -4.22 -6.71
N THR A 90 -9.39 -3.15 -6.50
CA THR A 90 -9.99 -1.81 -6.42
C THR A 90 -9.92 -1.13 -7.77
N LEU A 91 -11.08 -0.62 -8.24
CA LEU A 91 -11.24 0.37 -9.32
C LEU A 91 -10.52 1.71 -9.03
N CYS A 92 -9.46 1.69 -8.21
CA CYS A 92 -8.62 2.84 -7.97
C CYS A 92 -7.58 2.85 -9.09
N ASN A 93 -7.73 3.82 -9.99
CA ASN A 93 -6.77 4.09 -11.05
C ASN A 93 -5.49 4.68 -10.43
N TRP A 94 -4.62 3.80 -9.90
CA TRP A 94 -3.37 4.19 -9.27
C TRP A 94 -2.24 4.55 -10.26
N GLY A 95 -2.51 4.65 -11.57
CA GLY A 95 -1.42 4.87 -12.53
C GLY A 95 -1.77 5.14 -14.00
N GLY A 96 -3.00 5.48 -14.35
CA GLY A 96 -3.39 5.62 -15.76
C GLY A 96 -3.39 4.32 -16.56
N PHE A 97 -3.41 3.16 -15.88
CA PHE A 97 -3.51 1.86 -16.51
C PHE A 97 -4.91 1.27 -16.25
N ASP A 98 -5.81 1.42 -17.24
CA ASP A 98 -7.06 0.67 -17.30
C ASP A 98 -6.75 -0.78 -17.67
N PHE A 99 -6.71 -1.66 -16.67
CA PHE A 99 -6.75 -3.08 -16.93
C PHE A 99 -8.21 -3.56 -16.79
N PRO A 100 -8.82 -4.13 -17.85
CA PRO A 100 -10.09 -4.80 -17.69
C PRO A 100 -9.95 -5.91 -16.65
N TRP A 101 -10.99 -6.13 -15.85
CA TRP A 101 -11.00 -7.20 -14.86
C TRP A 101 -10.78 -8.53 -15.60
N GLN A 102 -9.74 -9.27 -15.22
CA GLN A 102 -9.41 -10.57 -15.79
C GLN A 102 -9.36 -11.62 -14.68
N ASP A 103 -9.96 -12.79 -14.94
CA ASP A 103 -9.86 -13.93 -14.03
C ASP A 103 -8.39 -14.33 -13.83
N ARG A 104 -8.04 -14.48 -12.55
CA ARG A 104 -6.67 -14.59 -12.07
C ARG A 104 -6.25 -16.04 -11.96
N ASP A 105 -5.65 -16.56 -13.04
CA ASP A 105 -4.98 -17.87 -13.04
C ASP A 105 -3.49 -17.73 -12.69
N GLU A 106 -2.89 -18.78 -12.13
CA GLU A 106 -1.48 -18.80 -11.70
C GLU A 106 -0.51 -18.44 -12.84
N ALA A 107 -0.81 -18.87 -14.06
CA ALA A 107 -0.06 -18.54 -15.28
C ALA A 107 -0.17 -17.05 -15.68
N LYS A 108 -1.31 -16.40 -15.42
CA LYS A 108 -1.51 -14.98 -15.72
C LYS A 108 -0.85 -14.09 -14.66
N ASN A 109 -0.80 -14.58 -13.41
CA ASN A 109 -0.11 -13.91 -12.31
C ASN A 109 1.41 -13.91 -12.50
N SER A 110 1.99 -14.99 -13.03
CA SER A 110 3.42 -15.05 -13.35
C SER A 110 3.76 -14.13 -14.52
N GLU A 111 2.94 -14.07 -15.57
CA GLU A 111 3.12 -13.13 -16.69
C GLU A 111 3.07 -11.67 -16.23
N GLY A 112 2.10 -11.34 -15.37
CA GLY A 112 2.01 -10.02 -14.74
C GLY A 112 3.27 -9.70 -13.93
N ALA A 113 3.76 -10.65 -13.14
CA ALA A 113 4.98 -10.49 -12.35
C ALA A 113 6.23 -10.27 -13.25
N GLU A 114 6.33 -10.94 -14.39
CA GLU A 114 7.41 -10.71 -15.37
C GLU A 114 7.32 -9.32 -16.01
N LYS A 115 6.12 -8.82 -16.33
CA LYS A 115 5.93 -7.43 -16.80
C LYS A 115 6.41 -6.40 -15.77
N TRP A 116 6.18 -6.65 -14.48
CA TRP A 116 6.70 -5.80 -13.40
C TRP A 116 8.23 -5.88 -13.25
N LYS A 117 8.84 -7.05 -13.50
CA LYS A 117 10.30 -7.19 -13.54
C LYS A 117 10.92 -6.41 -14.70
N ALA A 118 10.27 -6.39 -15.87
CA ALA A 118 10.74 -5.64 -17.03
C ALA A 118 10.62 -4.11 -16.86
N ALA A 119 9.58 -3.64 -16.17
CA ALA A 119 9.40 -2.20 -15.88
C ALA A 119 10.43 -1.64 -14.88
N ARG A 120 11.15 -2.50 -14.15
CA ARG A 120 12.23 -2.14 -13.21
C ARG A 120 13.54 -1.77 -13.93
N THR A 121 13.66 -2.05 -15.22
CA THR A 121 14.88 -1.84 -16.04
C THR A 121 14.86 -0.58 -16.91
N LEU A 122 13.84 0.27 -16.76
CA LEU A 122 13.76 1.62 -17.32
C LEU A 122 13.88 2.66 -16.20
#